data_AF-A0A956QIG5-F1
#
_entry.id   AF-A0A956QIG5-F1
#
_cell.length_a   1.000
_cell.length_b   1.000
_cell.length_c   1.000
_cell.angle_alpha   90.00
_cell.angle_beta   90.00
_cell.angle_gamma   90.00
#
_symmetry.space_group_name_H-M   'P 1'
#
loop_
_entity.id
_entity.type
_entity.pdbx_description
1 polymer ?
#
loop_
_entity_poly.entity_id
_entity_poly.type
_entity_poly.pdbx_seq_one_letter_code
_entity_poly.pdbx_strand_id
1 'polypeptide(L)'
;AGNPGPGFARLLEFEVERARGYYEKSDPLVQRVDSVSRPSLVAMTRIYRGLLERIAEMGPRVLKERASLNKLEKIKLAGEGFFQSLRA
;
A
#
# COMPACT_ATOMS: atom_id res chain seq x y z
N ALA A 1 26.20 -1.03 5.48
CA ALA A 1 24.95 -0.24 5.41
C ALA A 1 24.61 0.02 3.95
N GLY A 2 23.32 0.09 3.58
CA GLY A 2 22.92 0.38 2.20
C GLY A 2 23.34 1.80 1.76
N ASN A 3 23.63 1.98 0.46
CA ASN A 3 24.02 3.26 -0.11
C ASN A 3 22.78 4.01 -0.66
N PRO A 4 22.37 5.16 -0.09
CA PRO A 4 21.21 5.92 -0.56
C PRO A 4 21.47 6.75 -1.84
N GLY A 5 22.58 6.50 -2.53
CA GLY A 5 22.99 7.24 -3.72
C GLY A 5 22.07 7.06 -4.93
N PRO A 6 22.39 7.71 -6.07
CA PRO A 6 21.50 7.81 -7.23
C PRO A 6 21.03 6.46 -7.81
N GLY A 7 21.88 5.42 -7.73
CA GLY A 7 21.51 4.08 -8.17
C GLY A 7 20.37 3.48 -7.34
N PHE A 8 20.41 3.66 -6.02
CA PHE A 8 19.34 3.20 -5.13
C PHE A 8 18.07 4.01 -5.32
N ALA A 9 18.17 5.33 -5.52
CA ALA A 9 17.01 6.17 -5.78
C ALA A 9 16.23 5.70 -7.03
N ARG A 10 16.94 5.43 -8.14
CA ARG A 10 16.31 4.89 -9.36
C ARG A 10 15.70 3.51 -9.16
N LEU A 11 16.39 2.63 -8.44
CA LEU A 11 15.84 1.31 -8.10
C LEU A 11 14.55 1.45 -7.28
N LEU A 12 14.57 2.31 -6.26
CA LEU A 12 13.42 2.54 -5.39
C LEU A 12 12.22 3.06 -6.19
N GLU A 13 12.44 4.04 -7.08
CA GLU A 13 11.40 4.57 -7.97
C GLU A 13 10.84 3.48 -8.90
N PHE A 14 11.70 2.71 -9.55
CA PHE A 14 11.29 1.59 -10.39
C PHE A 14 10.42 0.58 -9.62
N GLU A 15 10.81 0.24 -8.39
CA GLU A 15 10.08 -0.71 -7.56
C GLU A 15 8.74 -0.14 -7.07
N VAL A 16 8.67 1.15 -6.77
CA VAL A 16 7.43 1.84 -6.41
C VAL A 16 6.44 1.78 -7.57
N GLU A 17 6.85 2.14 -8.78
CA GLU A 17 5.99 2.09 -9.97
C GLU A 17 5.53 0.67 -10.28
N ARG A 18 6.44 -0.31 -10.16
CA ARG A 18 6.11 -1.72 -10.34
C ARG A 18 5.03 -2.18 -9.35
N ALA A 19 5.16 -1.79 -8.08
CA ALA A 19 4.19 -2.13 -7.05
C ALA A 19 2.83 -1.42 -7.25
N ARG A 20 2.82 -0.15 -7.66
CA ARG A 20 1.59 0.58 -8.05
C ARG A 20 0.84 -0.16 -9.16
N GLY A 21 1.57 -0.60 -10.20
CA GLY A 21 1.00 -1.38 -11.29
C GLY A 21 0.39 -2.72 -10.85
N TYR A 22 0.94 -3.38 -9.82
CA TYR A 22 0.30 -4.58 -9.27
C TYR A 22 -1.00 -4.29 -8.53
N TYR A 23 -1.06 -3.20 -7.78
CA TYR A 23 -2.31 -2.81 -7.12
C TYR A 23 -3.43 -2.53 -8.14
N GLU A 24 -3.11 -1.82 -9.22
CA GLU A 24 -4.07 -1.56 -10.31
C GLU A 24 -4.55 -2.85 -10.97
N LYS A 25 -3.62 -3.75 -11.33
CA LYS A 25 -3.97 -5.05 -11.93
C LYS A 25 -4.80 -5.93 -11.00
N SER A 26 -4.60 -5.81 -9.68
CA SER A 26 -5.30 -6.61 -8.68
C SER A 26 -6.71 -6.14 -8.36
N ASP A 27 -7.02 -4.85 -8.59
CA ASP A 27 -8.30 -4.23 -8.23
C ASP A 27 -9.54 -5.01 -8.73
N PRO A 28 -9.64 -5.41 -10.02
CA PRO A 28 -10.80 -6.17 -10.50
C PRO A 28 -10.87 -7.59 -9.92
N LEU A 29 -9.78 -8.13 -9.36
CA LEU A 29 -9.72 -9.49 -8.81
C LEU A 29 -10.41 -9.60 -7.44
N VAL A 30 -10.66 -8.48 -6.75
CA VAL A 30 -11.35 -8.47 -5.46
C VAL A 30 -12.72 -9.15 -5.55
N GLN A 31 -13.40 -9.04 -6.70
CA GLN A 31 -14.70 -9.68 -6.91
C GLN A 31 -14.63 -11.21 -7.03
N ARG A 32 -13.44 -11.78 -7.23
CA ARG A 32 -13.24 -13.24 -7.26
C ARG A 32 -13.06 -13.86 -5.86
N VAL A 33 -12.89 -13.02 -4.84
CA VAL A 33 -12.74 -13.44 -3.45
C VAL A 33 -14.13 -13.57 -2.82
N ASP A 34 -14.29 -14.53 -1.92
CA ASP A 34 -15.51 -14.73 -1.15
C ASP A 34 -15.97 -13.41 -0.50
N SER A 35 -17.27 -13.11 -0.59
CA SER A 35 -17.83 -11.82 -0.16
C SER A 35 -17.55 -11.51 1.30
N VAL A 36 -17.52 -12.51 2.18
CA VAL A 36 -17.22 -12.36 3.61
C VAL A 36 -15.75 -11.95 3.83
N SER A 37 -14.86 -12.34 2.91
CA SER A 37 -13.41 -12.05 3.00
C SER A 37 -12.99 -10.75 2.30
N ARG A 38 -13.81 -10.22 1.39
CA ARG A 38 -13.53 -8.98 0.63
C ARG A 38 -13.20 -7.76 1.51
N PRO A 39 -13.96 -7.40 2.57
CA PRO A 39 -13.63 -6.23 3.37
C PRO A 39 -12.23 -6.27 3.99
N SER A 40 -11.81 -7.43 4.50
CA SER A 40 -10.46 -7.62 5.03
C SER A 40 -9.39 -7.43 3.95
N LEU A 41 -9.59 -8.00 2.76
CA LEU A 41 -8.69 -7.83 1.63
C LEU A 41 -8.60 -6.36 1.18
N VAL A 42 -9.74 -5.67 1.08
CA VAL A 42 -9.78 -4.25 0.70
C VAL A 42 -9.04 -3.40 1.73
N ALA A 43 -9.28 -3.64 3.02
CA ALA A 43 -8.60 -2.92 4.10
C ALA A 43 -7.08 -3.13 4.04
N MET A 44 -6.61 -4.37 3.89
CA MET A 44 -5.19 -4.67 3.74
C MET A 44 -4.59 -3.98 2.50
N THR A 45 -5.25 -4.09 1.35
CA THR A 45 -4.81 -3.48 0.09
C THR A 45 -4.63 -1.97 0.25
N ARG A 46 -5.58 -1.30 0.90
CA ARG A 46 -5.51 0.15 1.18
C ARG A 46 -4.36 0.50 2.12
N ILE A 47 -4.18 -0.25 3.21
CA ILE A 47 -3.11 -0.02 4.19
C ILE A 47 -1.74 -0.17 3.52
N TYR A 48 -1.53 -1.23 2.74
CA TYR A 48 -0.24 -1.45 2.09
C TYR A 48 0.00 -0.50 0.92
N ARG A 49 -1.04 -0.08 0.17
CA ARG A 49 -0.91 0.98 -0.82
C ARG A 49 -0.51 2.29 -0.16
N GLY A 50 -1.13 2.68 0.96
CA GLY A 50 -0.72 3.87 1.70
C GLY A 50 0.73 3.78 2.20
N LEU A 51 1.18 2.61 2.66
CA LEU A 51 2.56 2.41 3.06
C LEU A 51 3.54 2.57 1.88
N LEU A 52 3.16 2.09 0.68
CA LEU A 52 3.95 2.27 -0.53
C LEU A 52 4.11 3.75 -0.88
N GLU A 53 3.04 4.53 -0.80
CA GLU A 53 3.11 5.98 -1.04
C GLU A 53 4.03 6.67 -0.04
N ARG A 54 3.98 6.26 1.23
CA ARG A 54 4.93 6.77 2.23
C ARG A 54 6.38 6.42 1.92
N ILE A 55 6.64 5.21 1.42
CA ILE A 55 7.97 4.78 0.96
C ILE A 55 8.45 5.67 -0.19
N ALA A 56 7.56 5.97 -1.15
CA ALA A 56 7.85 6.84 -2.28
C ALA A 56 8.21 8.27 -1.82
N GLU A 57 7.42 8.85 -0.91
CA GLU A 57 7.68 10.17 -0.30
C GLU A 57 9.01 10.22 0.49
N MET A 58 9.33 9.13 1.19
CA MET A 58 10.56 9.06 1.99
C MET A 58 11.81 8.99 1.11
N GLY A 59 11.70 8.38 -0.07
CA GLY A 59 12.83 8.18 -0.98
C GLY A 59 13.96 7.39 -0.32
N PRO A 60 15.24 7.68 -0.62
CA PRO A 60 16.38 6.94 -0.07
C PRO A 60 16.50 6.90 1.46
N ARG A 61 15.76 7.74 2.19
CA ARG A 61 15.72 7.72 3.67
C ARG A 61 15.17 6.42 4.25
N VAL A 62 14.47 5.61 3.46
CA VAL A 62 13.96 4.29 3.88
C VAL A 62 15.05 3.32 4.35
N LEU A 63 16.31 3.56 3.99
CA LEU A 63 17.45 2.77 4.49
C LEU A 63 17.86 3.14 5.93
N LYS A 64 17.39 4.28 6.45
CA LYS A 64 17.70 4.79 7.78
C LYS A 64 16.49 4.80 8.71
N GLU A 65 15.30 5.00 8.14
CA GLU A 65 14.06 5.18 8.88
C GLU A 65 12.98 4.25 8.33
N ARG A 66 12.18 3.67 9.22
CA ARG A 66 11.06 2.81 8.83
C ARG A 66 9.88 3.66 8.35
N ALA A 67 9.38 3.38 7.15
CA ALA A 67 8.09 3.89 6.71
C ALA A 67 6.96 3.32 7.59
N SER A 68 6.11 4.20 8.12
CA SER A 68 4.95 3.81 8.90
C SER A 68 3.80 4.77 8.66
N LEU A 69 2.59 4.23 8.55
CA LEU A 69 1.36 5.01 8.59
C LEU A 69 0.98 5.35 10.03
N ASN A 70 0.44 6.54 10.25
CA ASN A 70 -0.08 6.93 11.55
C ASN A 70 -1.30 6.07 11.91
N LYS A 71 -1.47 5.76 13.21
CA LYS A 71 -2.53 4.84 13.69
C LYS A 71 -3.93 5.24 13.22
N LEU A 72 -4.20 6.54 13.04
CA LEU A 72 -5.48 7.08 12.59
C LEU A 72 -5.78 6.80 11.11
N GLU A 73 -4.76 6.77 10.23
CA GLU A 73 -4.93 6.42 8.81
C GLU A 73 -5.30 4.94 8.66
N LYS A 74 -4.68 4.07 9.45
CA LYS A 74 -5.01 2.62 9.47
C LYS A 74 -6.45 2.37 9.92
N ILE A 75 -6.94 3.14 10.91
CA ILE A 75 -8.32 3.01 11.41
C ILE A 75 -9.33 3.52 10.38
N LYS A 76 -9.06 4.67 9.72
CA LYS A 76 -9.95 5.21 8.69
C LYS A 76 -10.09 4.26 7.48
N LEU A 77 -8.98 3.71 6.99
CA LEU A 77 -8.99 2.78 5.85
C LEU A 77 -9.71 1.45 6.18
N ALA A 78 -9.55 0.95 7.41
CA ALA A 78 -10.29 -0.22 7.88
C ALA A 78 -11.80 0.04 7.99
N GLY A 79 -12.19 1.22 8.50
CA GLY A 79 -13.59 1.63 8.62
C GLY A 79 -14.30 1.77 7.26
N GLU A 80 -13.62 2.34 6.26
CA GLU A 80 -14.18 2.49 4.91
C GLU A 80 -14.31 1.15 4.17
N GLY A 81 -13.37 0.21 4.36
CA GLY A 81 -13.45 -1.14 3.80
C GLY A 81 -14.63 -1.94 4.36
N PHE A 82 -14.90 -1.79 5.66
CA PHE A 82 -16.06 -2.37 6.33
C PHE A 82 -17.40 -1.76 5.88
N PHE A 83 -17.45 -0.45 5.61
CA PHE A 83 -18.67 0.21 5.13
C PHE A 83 -19.01 -0.14 3.67
N GLN A 84 -18.00 -0.42 2.85
CA GLN A 84 -18.20 -0.80 1.45
C GLN A 84 -18.70 -2.25 1.31
N SER A 85 -18.40 -3.14 2.25
CA SER A 85 -18.95 -4.51 2.30
C SER A 85 -20.37 -4.61 2.84
N LEU A 86 -20.89 -3.57 3.50
CA LEU A 86 -22.29 -3.52 3.92
C LEU A 86 -23.24 -3.01 2.81
N ARG A 87 -22.68 -2.53 1.69
CA ARG A 87 -23.42 -1.98 0.55
C ARG A 87 -23.37 -2.85 -0.72
N ALA A 88 -22.63 -3.94 -0.70
CA ALA A 88 -22.51 -4.92 -1.80
C ALA A 88 -23.12 -6.25 -1.36
#